data_AF-K4GBR4-F1
#
_entry.id   AF-K4GBR4-F1
#
_cell.length_a   1.000
_cell.length_b   1.000
_cell.length_c   1.000
_cell.angle_alpha   90.00
_cell.angle_beta   90.00
_cell.angle_gamma   90.00
#
_symmetry.space_group_name_H-M   'P 1'
#
loop_
_entity.id
_entity.type
_entity.pdbx_description
1 polymer ?
#
loop_
_entity_poly.entity_id
_entity_poly.type
_entity_poly.pdbx_seq_one_letter_code
_entity_poly.pdbx_strand_id
1 'polypeptide(L)'
;MKGSHFLLLAISFQFFLLQKAKGSPTVGPGHLFEPDVCMMPPAIGRCHALKPRFFFNQSSMSCDLFTYGGCGGNGNNFMTKRDCEHTCNVTELCALAPKVGMCYALMHRYFYNQSSKACEVFMYGGCRGNVNNFQEKEQCEDSCGELAFCKLKPDRGPCRADFVRYFYNTSTKMCEQFKYGGCLGNTNNFMDPMECHFKCGDKGECLLPIQIGKCRGAMPKWRFDKTMRTCVEFTYSGCDGNKNNFDSEMECKKHCPVPEARGSMPKHVPIIFK
;
A
#
# COMPACT_ATOMS: atom_id res chain seq x y z
N MET A 1 -20.63 8.15 82.55
CA MET A 1 -21.14 6.86 82.06
C MET A 1 -20.86 6.79 80.55
N LYS A 2 -20.05 5.80 80.14
CA LYS A 2 -19.86 5.17 78.80
C LYS A 2 -20.19 6.06 77.57
N GLY A 3 -19.29 6.41 76.66
CA GLY A 3 -18.22 5.65 76.01
C GLY A 3 -18.37 5.94 74.50
N SER A 4 -17.54 6.83 73.97
CA SER A 4 -17.60 7.34 72.59
C SER A 4 -16.89 6.38 71.64
N HIS A 5 -17.61 5.85 70.65
CA HIS A 5 -17.05 4.94 69.64
C HIS A 5 -16.53 5.72 68.43
N PHE A 6 -15.22 5.62 68.25
CA PHE A 6 -14.45 5.95 67.06
C PHE A 6 -15.06 5.36 65.78
N LEU A 7 -14.99 6.13 64.68
CA LEU A 7 -14.11 5.88 63.52
C LEU A 7 -14.81 6.29 62.21
N LEU A 8 -14.36 7.38 61.58
CA LEU A 8 -14.26 7.59 60.13
C LEU A 8 -13.73 9.00 59.87
N LEU A 9 -12.40 9.13 59.94
CA LEU A 9 -11.64 10.28 59.47
C LEU A 9 -10.85 9.85 58.23
N ALA A 10 -10.79 10.77 57.27
CA ALA A 10 -9.82 10.88 56.18
C ALA A 10 -9.87 9.80 55.10
N ILE A 11 -10.28 10.18 53.89
CA ILE A 11 -9.36 10.53 52.79
C ILE A 11 -10.17 11.31 51.76
N SER A 12 -9.97 12.62 51.81
CA SER A 12 -10.35 13.59 50.78
C SER A 12 -9.03 14.21 50.32
N PHE A 13 -8.91 14.45 49.02
CA PHE A 13 -7.84 15.22 48.36
C PHE A 13 -6.47 14.55 48.22
N GLN A 14 -6.29 13.81 47.12
CA GLN A 14 -5.24 14.06 46.15
C GLN A 14 -5.58 13.31 44.86
N PHE A 15 -5.07 13.79 43.72
CA PHE A 15 -5.31 13.31 42.34
C PHE A 15 -6.46 13.98 41.57
N PHE A 16 -6.47 15.31 41.58
CA PHE A 16 -6.70 16.06 40.32
C PHE A 16 -5.34 16.44 39.73
N LEU A 17 -5.26 16.34 38.39
CA LEU A 17 -4.13 16.63 37.48
C LEU A 17 -3.22 15.44 37.14
N LEU A 18 -3.67 14.64 36.16
CA LEU A 18 -3.01 14.57 34.86
C LEU A 18 -4.06 14.21 33.79
N GLN A 19 -4.09 15.02 32.75
CA GLN A 19 -5.08 15.06 31.69
C GLN A 19 -4.77 14.05 30.57
N LYS A 20 -5.86 13.61 29.91
CA LYS A 20 -5.99 13.32 28.46
C LYS A 20 -5.24 12.12 27.88
N ALA A 21 -6.02 11.10 27.51
CA ALA A 21 -6.33 10.74 26.11
C ALA A 21 -6.67 9.24 25.99
N LYS A 22 -7.96 8.89 26.07
CA LYS A 22 -8.49 7.69 25.41
C LYS A 22 -9.55 8.16 24.43
N GLY A 23 -9.09 8.80 23.36
CA GLY A 23 -9.87 8.98 22.15
C GLY A 23 -9.89 7.64 21.42
N SER A 24 -11.02 6.94 21.51
CA SER A 24 -11.38 5.93 20.52
C SER A 24 -11.62 6.65 19.18
N PRO A 25 -11.08 6.19 18.05
CA PRO A 25 -11.41 6.80 16.76
C PRO A 25 -12.87 6.45 16.44
N THR A 26 -13.77 7.38 16.72
CA THR A 26 -15.16 7.35 16.26
C THR A 26 -15.17 7.64 14.76
N VAL A 27 -15.27 6.60 13.94
CA VAL A 27 -15.69 6.70 12.53
C VAL A 27 -17.23 6.82 12.53
N GLY A 28 -17.76 7.70 11.69
CA GLY A 28 -19.18 8.08 11.63
C GLY A 28 -20.18 6.96 11.31
N PRO A 29 -21.47 7.28 11.13
CA PRO A 29 -22.55 6.31 11.21
C PRO A 29 -22.66 5.46 9.94
N GLY A 30 -22.76 4.13 10.10
CA GLY A 30 -23.57 3.32 9.20
C GLY A 30 -22.93 2.18 8.41
N HIS A 31 -21.68 1.78 8.66
CA HIS A 31 -21.21 0.47 8.21
C HIS A 31 -20.35 -0.16 9.30
N LEU A 32 -20.85 -1.20 9.95
CA LEU A 32 -20.02 -2.06 10.78
C LEU A 32 -19.05 -2.75 9.81
N PHE A 33 -17.78 -2.37 9.85
CA PHE A 33 -16.72 -3.14 9.21
C PHE A 33 -16.71 -4.51 9.87
N GLU A 34 -17.11 -5.55 9.13
CA GLU A 34 -17.22 -6.92 9.62
C GLU A 34 -16.08 -7.76 9.02
N PRO A 35 -14.83 -7.60 9.53
CA PRO A 35 -13.65 -8.27 8.98
C PRO A 35 -13.75 -9.79 9.05
N ASP A 36 -14.65 -10.32 9.88
CA ASP A 36 -14.90 -11.75 10.05
C ASP A 36 -15.31 -12.44 8.76
N VAL A 37 -16.05 -11.75 7.87
CA VAL A 37 -16.40 -12.27 6.55
C VAL A 37 -15.14 -12.58 5.74
N CYS A 38 -14.15 -11.68 5.76
CA CYS A 38 -12.90 -11.81 5.03
C CYS A 38 -11.98 -12.89 5.61
N MET A 39 -12.29 -13.40 6.80
CA MET A 39 -11.54 -14.46 7.48
C MET A 39 -12.09 -15.87 7.22
N MET A 40 -13.29 -15.99 6.63
CA MET A 40 -13.89 -17.30 6.36
C MET A 40 -13.24 -17.96 5.14
N PRO A 41 -13.10 -19.30 5.11
CA PRO A 41 -12.62 -20.01 3.91
C PRO A 41 -13.67 -19.96 2.78
N PRO A 42 -13.30 -20.12 1.51
CA PRO A 42 -14.27 -20.26 0.44
C PRO A 42 -15.13 -21.51 0.67
N ALA A 43 -16.44 -21.37 0.60
CA ALA A 43 -17.37 -22.48 0.84
C ALA A 43 -18.20 -22.79 -0.41
N ILE A 44 -17.88 -23.91 -1.06
CA ILE A 44 -18.61 -24.42 -2.24
C ILE A 44 -20.08 -24.66 -1.92
N GLY A 45 -20.38 -25.12 -0.70
CA GLY A 45 -21.73 -25.48 -0.29
C GLY A 45 -22.13 -26.89 -0.73
N ARG A 46 -23.40 -27.25 -0.49
CA ARG A 46 -23.91 -28.62 -0.67
C ARG A 46 -24.60 -28.87 -2.01
N CYS A 47 -24.78 -27.83 -2.82
CA CYS A 47 -25.37 -27.93 -4.16
C CYS A 47 -24.27 -28.06 -5.23
N HIS A 48 -24.65 -28.43 -6.45
CA HIS A 48 -23.71 -28.77 -7.54
C HIS A 48 -23.80 -27.82 -8.75
N ALA A 49 -24.27 -26.59 -8.57
CA ALA A 49 -24.20 -25.59 -9.63
C ALA A 49 -22.75 -25.12 -9.82
N LEU A 50 -22.39 -24.72 -11.05
CA LEU A 50 -21.08 -24.16 -11.36
C LEU A 50 -21.19 -22.63 -11.45
N LYS A 51 -21.33 -21.96 -10.29
CA LYS A 51 -21.44 -20.49 -10.25
C LYS A 51 -20.09 -19.87 -9.93
N PRO A 52 -19.42 -19.18 -10.88
CA PRO A 52 -18.20 -18.43 -10.57
C PRO A 52 -18.52 -17.31 -9.58
N ARG A 53 -17.77 -17.24 -8.49
CA ARG A 53 -17.87 -16.25 -7.43
C ARG A 53 -16.47 -15.82 -7.00
N PHE A 54 -16.38 -14.72 -6.26
CA PHE A 54 -15.15 -14.23 -5.67
C PHE A 54 -15.14 -14.47 -4.16
N PHE A 55 -13.98 -14.75 -3.59
CA PHE A 55 -13.75 -14.77 -2.15
C PHE A 55 -12.45 -14.04 -1.84
N PHE A 56 -12.35 -13.47 -0.65
CA PHE A 56 -11.11 -12.89 -0.16
C PHE A 56 -10.18 -13.99 0.32
N ASN A 57 -9.02 -14.09 -0.31
CA ASN A 57 -7.97 -15.02 0.03
C ASN A 57 -6.94 -14.31 0.92
N GLN A 58 -6.84 -14.77 2.17
CA GLN A 58 -5.93 -14.19 3.17
C GLN A 58 -4.46 -14.44 2.85
N SER A 59 -4.13 -15.51 2.12
CA SER A 59 -2.74 -15.83 1.79
C SER A 59 -2.16 -14.88 0.75
N SER A 60 -2.98 -14.50 -0.24
CA SER A 60 -2.60 -13.54 -1.29
C SER A 60 -3.07 -12.11 -1.01
N MET A 61 -3.86 -11.90 0.04
CA MET A 61 -4.53 -10.65 0.37
C MET A 61 -5.31 -10.08 -0.84
N SER A 62 -5.94 -10.96 -1.61
CA SER A 62 -6.62 -10.63 -2.87
C SER A 62 -7.97 -11.32 -2.99
N CYS A 63 -8.84 -10.77 -3.85
CA CYS A 63 -10.11 -11.39 -4.21
C CYS A 63 -9.95 -12.33 -5.40
N ASP A 64 -10.03 -13.63 -5.13
CA ASP A 64 -9.78 -14.71 -6.07
C ASP A 64 -11.09 -15.40 -6.48
N LEU A 65 -11.09 -16.04 -7.65
CA LEU A 65 -12.26 -16.76 -8.15
C LEU A 65 -12.38 -18.14 -7.48
N PHE A 66 -13.61 -18.56 -7.16
CA PHE A 66 -13.94 -19.93 -6.79
C PHE A 66 -15.30 -20.35 -7.34
N THR A 67 -15.55 -21.68 -7.34
CA THR A 67 -16.83 -22.24 -7.79
C THR A 67 -17.78 -22.41 -6.62
N TYR A 68 -18.88 -21.67 -6.62
CA TYR A 68 -19.96 -21.83 -5.66
C TYR A 68 -21.03 -22.79 -6.19
N GLY A 69 -21.36 -23.79 -5.37
CA GLY A 69 -22.35 -24.83 -5.62
C GLY A 69 -23.79 -24.34 -5.75
N GLY A 70 -24.08 -23.09 -5.39
CA GLY A 70 -25.40 -22.46 -5.56
C GLY A 70 -26.34 -22.53 -4.35
N CYS A 71 -25.97 -23.21 -3.27
CA CYS A 71 -26.68 -23.14 -2.00
C CYS A 71 -25.76 -23.43 -0.80
N GLY A 72 -26.13 -22.94 0.39
CA GLY A 72 -25.28 -22.98 1.57
C GLY A 72 -24.10 -22.03 1.43
N GLY A 73 -22.93 -22.40 1.97
CA GLY A 73 -21.73 -21.58 1.94
C GLY A 73 -21.61 -20.66 3.16
N ASN A 74 -20.86 -19.57 3.01
CA ASN A 74 -20.65 -18.56 4.05
C ASN A 74 -20.53 -17.15 3.42
N GLY A 75 -20.27 -16.13 4.24
CA GLY A 75 -20.23 -14.72 3.80
C GLY A 75 -19.08 -14.38 2.86
N ASN A 76 -18.00 -15.17 2.81
CA ASN A 76 -16.87 -14.93 1.91
C ASN A 76 -17.19 -15.41 0.49
N ASN A 77 -18.23 -14.83 -0.10
CA ASN A 77 -18.80 -15.24 -1.38
C ASN A 77 -19.47 -14.03 -2.06
N PHE A 78 -18.74 -13.44 -3.00
CA PHE A 78 -19.10 -12.22 -3.68
C PHE A 78 -19.40 -12.48 -5.16
N MET A 79 -20.39 -11.79 -5.72
CA MET A 79 -20.74 -11.91 -7.13
C MET A 79 -19.65 -11.30 -8.03
N THR A 80 -19.10 -10.16 -7.60
CA THR A 80 -18.09 -9.43 -8.36
C THR A 80 -16.80 -9.27 -7.56
N LYS A 81 -15.66 -9.18 -8.25
CA LYS A 81 -14.36 -8.90 -7.64
C LYS A 81 -14.39 -7.60 -6.83
N ARG A 82 -15.10 -6.59 -7.34
CA ARG A 82 -15.27 -5.29 -6.69
C ARG A 82 -15.96 -5.40 -5.34
N ASP A 83 -17.07 -6.13 -5.28
CA ASP A 83 -17.82 -6.26 -4.01
C ASP A 83 -16.96 -6.93 -2.94
N CYS A 84 -16.15 -7.91 -3.36
CA CYS A 84 -15.14 -8.53 -2.50
C CYS A 84 -14.08 -7.52 -2.05
N GLU A 85 -13.44 -6.78 -2.97
CA GLU A 85 -12.37 -5.82 -2.66
C GLU A 85 -12.87 -4.65 -1.80
N HIS A 86 -14.11 -4.22 -1.99
CA HIS A 86 -14.74 -3.18 -1.19
C HIS A 86 -15.07 -3.69 0.22
N THR A 87 -15.62 -4.91 0.33
CA THR A 87 -15.97 -5.50 1.65
C THR A 87 -14.71 -5.86 2.43
N CYS A 88 -13.70 -6.39 1.74
CA CYS A 88 -12.42 -6.83 2.30
C CYS A 88 -11.31 -5.85 1.92
N ASN A 89 -11.49 -4.60 2.33
CA ASN A 89 -10.54 -3.54 2.06
C ASN A 89 -9.20 -3.81 2.76
N VAL A 90 -8.17 -4.13 1.98
CA VAL A 90 -6.84 -4.49 2.47
C VAL A 90 -6.27 -3.41 3.39
N THR A 91 -6.49 -2.13 3.11
CA THR A 91 -5.98 -1.03 3.96
C THR A 91 -6.58 -1.08 5.36
N GLU A 92 -7.88 -1.35 5.48
CA GLU A 92 -8.56 -1.47 6.77
C GLU A 92 -8.18 -2.77 7.49
N LEU A 93 -8.03 -3.86 6.75
CA LEU A 93 -7.57 -5.15 7.25
C LEU A 93 -6.12 -5.07 7.81
N CYS A 94 -5.23 -4.38 7.10
CA CYS A 94 -3.86 -4.08 7.55
C CYS A 94 -3.81 -3.08 8.72
N ALA A 95 -4.92 -2.39 9.04
CA ALA A 95 -5.01 -1.49 10.18
C ALA A 95 -5.50 -2.18 11.46
N LEU A 96 -5.91 -3.44 11.37
CA LEU A 96 -6.30 -4.23 12.54
C LEU A 96 -5.12 -4.44 13.49
N ALA A 97 -5.35 -4.35 14.79
CA ALA A 97 -4.36 -4.74 15.80
C ALA A 97 -4.02 -6.24 15.67
N PRO A 98 -2.78 -6.67 15.94
CA PRO A 98 -2.41 -8.08 15.88
C PRO A 98 -3.22 -8.88 16.90
N LYS A 99 -3.77 -10.02 16.46
CA LYS A 99 -4.59 -10.88 17.32
C LYS A 99 -3.85 -12.18 17.67
N VAL A 100 -3.40 -12.26 18.92
CA VAL A 100 -2.76 -13.47 19.49
C VAL A 100 -3.66 -14.70 19.35
N GLY A 101 -4.97 -14.54 19.58
CA GLY A 101 -5.92 -15.64 19.56
C GLY A 101 -5.97 -16.40 20.88
N MET A 102 -6.74 -17.48 20.91
CA MET A 102 -7.05 -18.22 22.16
C MET A 102 -6.23 -19.51 22.36
N CYS A 103 -5.46 -19.90 21.35
CA CYS A 103 -4.56 -21.04 21.46
C CYS A 103 -3.23 -20.60 22.10
N TYR A 104 -2.42 -21.57 22.55
CA TYR A 104 -1.25 -21.34 23.40
C TYR A 104 0.10 -21.64 22.72
N ALA A 105 0.12 -21.76 21.38
CA ALA A 105 1.38 -21.89 20.66
C ALA A 105 2.18 -20.57 20.73
N LEU A 106 3.50 -20.66 20.64
CA LEU A 106 4.40 -19.50 20.64
C LEU A 106 4.97 -19.31 19.23
N MET A 107 4.11 -18.91 18.28
CA MET A 107 4.50 -18.77 16.88
C MET A 107 4.88 -17.32 16.58
N HIS A 108 6.12 -17.07 16.19
CA HIS A 108 6.49 -15.78 15.62
C HIS A 108 5.73 -15.57 14.30
N ARG A 109 5.02 -14.45 14.22
CA ARG A 109 4.30 -13.98 13.03
C ARG A 109 4.56 -12.49 12.86
N TYR A 110 4.34 -11.98 11.67
CA TYR A 110 4.44 -10.56 11.36
C TYR A 110 3.05 -9.92 11.30
N PHE A 111 2.94 -8.68 11.74
CA PHE A 111 1.78 -7.84 11.53
C PHE A 111 2.24 -6.45 11.08
N TYR A 112 1.41 -5.77 10.31
CA TYR A 112 1.67 -4.40 9.92
C TYR A 112 1.25 -3.45 11.03
N ASN A 113 2.20 -2.69 11.55
CA ASN A 113 1.96 -1.68 12.56
C ASN A 113 1.77 -0.32 11.88
N GLN A 114 0.54 0.21 11.93
CA GLN A 114 0.19 1.50 11.34
C GLN A 114 0.93 2.69 11.95
N SER A 115 1.42 2.58 13.18
CA SER A 115 2.10 3.68 13.88
C SER A 115 3.56 3.80 13.47
N SER A 116 4.27 2.67 13.42
CA SER A 116 5.67 2.62 12.97
C SER A 116 5.81 2.48 11.45
N LYS A 117 4.70 2.21 10.74
CA LYS A 117 4.66 1.97 9.30
C LYS A 117 5.54 0.80 8.87
N ALA A 118 5.68 -0.19 9.74
CA ALA A 118 6.57 -1.32 9.57
C ALA A 118 5.88 -2.66 9.90
N CYS A 119 6.41 -3.74 9.30
CA CYS A 119 6.03 -5.11 9.66
C CYS A 119 6.83 -5.58 10.87
N GLU A 120 6.14 -5.78 11.98
CA GLU A 120 6.71 -6.12 13.29
C GLU A 120 6.31 -7.53 13.70
N VAL A 121 7.12 -8.16 14.55
CA VAL A 121 6.84 -9.51 15.04
C VAL A 121 5.87 -9.47 16.22
N PHE A 122 4.95 -10.44 16.27
CA PHE A 122 4.13 -10.72 17.45
C PHE A 122 4.02 -12.22 17.71
N MET A 123 3.61 -12.59 18.92
CA MET A 123 3.41 -13.99 19.31
C MET A 123 1.98 -14.42 18.98
N TYR A 124 1.82 -15.20 17.91
CA TYR A 124 0.55 -15.79 17.55
C TYR A 124 0.32 -17.10 18.29
N GLY A 125 -0.84 -17.19 18.95
CA GLY A 125 -1.29 -18.34 19.73
C GLY A 125 -1.60 -19.60 18.90
N GLY A 126 -1.70 -19.48 17.58
CA GLY A 126 -1.91 -20.61 16.66
C GLY A 126 -3.36 -20.81 16.18
N CYS A 127 -4.34 -20.09 16.71
CA CYS A 127 -5.71 -20.13 16.21
C CYS A 127 -6.49 -18.83 16.45
N ARG A 128 -7.57 -18.61 15.68
CA ARG A 128 -8.48 -17.45 15.80
C ARG A 128 -7.76 -16.10 15.79
N GLY A 129 -6.79 -15.97 14.88
CA GLY A 129 -6.13 -14.71 14.60
C GLY A 129 -7.03 -13.80 13.78
N ASN A 130 -6.46 -12.72 13.27
CA ASN A 130 -7.07 -11.93 12.20
C ASN A 130 -6.15 -11.88 10.98
N VAL A 131 -6.62 -11.22 9.91
CA VAL A 131 -5.90 -11.12 8.63
C VAL A 131 -4.58 -10.35 8.71
N ASN A 132 -4.38 -9.48 9.70
CA ASN A 132 -3.09 -8.82 9.93
C ASN A 132 -2.12 -9.77 10.67
N ASN A 133 -1.82 -10.90 10.03
CA ASN A 133 -1.03 -12.01 10.56
C ASN A 133 -0.36 -12.74 9.39
N PHE A 134 0.92 -12.47 9.21
CA PHE A 134 1.73 -12.96 8.11
C PHE A 134 2.81 -13.91 8.62
N GLN A 135 3.14 -14.92 7.83
CA GLN A 135 4.22 -15.84 8.19
C GLN A 135 5.60 -15.21 7.96
N GLU A 136 5.75 -14.49 6.86
CA GLU A 136 7.01 -13.89 6.43
C GLU A 136 6.93 -12.36 6.44
N LYS A 137 8.05 -11.68 6.75
CA LYS A 137 8.11 -10.22 6.76
C LYS A 137 7.80 -9.63 5.39
N GLU A 138 8.37 -10.20 4.33
CA GLU A 138 8.16 -9.76 2.96
C GLU A 138 6.68 -9.85 2.56
N GLN A 139 5.98 -10.93 2.93
CA GLN A 139 4.54 -11.06 2.67
C GLN A 139 3.74 -9.93 3.33
N CYS A 140 4.09 -9.55 4.56
CA CYS A 140 3.47 -8.43 5.26
C CYS A 140 3.76 -7.09 4.54
N GLU A 141 5.01 -6.85 4.14
CA GLU A 141 5.40 -5.62 3.43
C GLU A 141 4.73 -5.51 2.05
N ASP A 142 4.57 -6.64 1.37
CA ASP A 142 3.94 -6.74 0.06
C ASP A 142 2.44 -6.48 0.10
N SER A 143 1.80 -6.88 1.20
CA SER A 143 0.36 -6.77 1.38
C SER A 143 -0.04 -5.43 2.00
N CYS A 144 0.73 -4.97 2.98
CA CYS A 144 0.36 -3.86 3.86
C CYS A 144 1.36 -2.70 3.88
N GLY A 145 2.57 -2.90 3.34
CA GLY A 145 3.61 -1.89 3.36
C GLY A 145 3.24 -0.64 2.57
N GLU A 146 3.94 0.46 2.85
CA GLU A 146 3.70 1.75 2.18
C GLU A 146 3.88 1.68 0.66
N LEU A 147 4.63 0.71 0.14
CA LEU A 147 4.83 0.48 -1.30
C LEU A 147 4.07 -0.73 -1.86
N ALA A 148 3.16 -1.33 -1.08
CA ALA A 148 2.35 -2.48 -1.51
C ALA A 148 1.60 -2.21 -2.83
N PHE A 149 1.10 -0.98 -3.00
CA PHE A 149 0.39 -0.59 -4.21
C PHE A 149 1.26 -0.71 -5.48
N CYS A 150 2.57 -0.56 -5.39
CA CYS A 150 3.48 -0.71 -6.52
C CYS A 150 3.54 -2.14 -7.07
N LYS A 151 3.06 -3.12 -6.31
CA LYS A 151 3.02 -4.53 -6.71
C LYS A 151 1.69 -4.92 -7.37
N LEU A 152 0.70 -4.02 -7.38
CA LEU A 152 -0.60 -4.28 -8.00
C LEU A 152 -0.48 -4.33 -9.52
N LYS A 153 -1.25 -5.21 -10.17
CA LYS A 153 -1.39 -5.23 -11.64
C LYS A 153 -2.14 -3.97 -12.11
N PRO A 154 -1.91 -3.49 -13.34
CA PRO A 154 -2.65 -2.33 -13.85
C PRO A 154 -4.15 -2.64 -13.93
N ASP A 155 -4.98 -1.73 -13.42
CA ASP A 155 -6.43 -1.87 -13.47
C ASP A 155 -7.06 -0.77 -14.32
N ARG A 156 -7.68 -1.19 -15.43
CA ARG A 156 -8.39 -0.28 -16.35
C ARG A 156 -9.64 0.32 -15.70
N GLY A 157 -10.25 -0.35 -14.72
CA GLY A 157 -11.55 0.04 -14.18
C GLY A 157 -12.71 -0.19 -15.16
N PRO A 158 -13.96 0.10 -14.75
CA PRO A 158 -15.16 -0.20 -15.55
C PRO A 158 -15.50 0.86 -16.61
N CYS A 159 -14.96 2.07 -16.47
CA CYS A 159 -15.19 3.13 -17.45
C CYS A 159 -14.49 2.80 -18.78
N ARG A 160 -15.02 3.36 -19.87
CA ARG A 160 -14.65 2.94 -21.25
C ARG A 160 -13.77 3.93 -21.99
N ALA A 161 -13.29 4.99 -21.35
CA ALA A 161 -12.31 5.88 -21.97
C ALA A 161 -10.94 5.18 -22.11
N ASP A 162 -10.04 5.76 -22.90
CA ASP A 162 -8.69 5.24 -23.11
C ASP A 162 -7.66 6.33 -22.74
N PHE A 163 -7.50 6.58 -21.45
CA PHE A 163 -6.44 7.45 -20.95
C PHE A 163 -5.13 6.68 -20.88
N VAL A 164 -4.08 7.18 -21.52
CA VAL A 164 -2.73 6.63 -21.34
C VAL A 164 -2.26 6.96 -19.92
N ARG A 165 -1.92 5.92 -19.17
CA ARG A 165 -1.38 5.99 -17.80
C ARG A 165 -0.20 5.03 -17.69
N TYR A 166 0.53 5.11 -16.59
CA TYR A 166 1.69 4.29 -16.31
C TYR A 166 1.47 3.48 -15.04
N PHE A 167 1.99 2.26 -14.99
CA PHE A 167 2.02 1.42 -13.80
C PHE A 167 3.42 0.86 -13.62
N TYR A 168 3.81 0.59 -12.39
CA TYR A 168 5.06 -0.08 -12.10
C TYR A 168 4.93 -1.58 -12.31
N ASN A 169 5.67 -2.11 -13.27
CA ASN A 169 5.77 -3.53 -13.53
C ASN A 169 6.94 -4.09 -12.71
N THR A 170 6.61 -4.88 -11.68
CA THR A 170 7.61 -5.47 -10.77
C THR A 170 8.48 -6.54 -11.43
N SER A 171 8.00 -7.16 -12.51
CA SER A 171 8.74 -8.18 -13.26
C SER A 171 9.83 -7.56 -14.13
N THR A 172 9.53 -6.44 -14.79
CA THR A 172 10.51 -5.70 -15.61
C THR A 172 11.26 -4.62 -14.82
N LYS A 173 10.78 -4.29 -13.61
CA LYS A 173 11.27 -3.17 -12.77
C LYS A 173 11.16 -1.82 -13.50
N MET A 174 10.15 -1.67 -14.37
CA MET A 174 9.94 -0.49 -15.20
C MET A 174 8.53 0.07 -15.06
N CYS A 175 8.38 1.37 -15.30
CA CYS A 175 7.06 1.99 -15.45
C CYS A 175 6.57 1.86 -16.89
N GLU A 176 5.55 1.05 -17.07
CA GLU A 176 5.00 0.67 -18.38
C GLU A 176 3.65 1.36 -18.60
N GLN A 177 3.32 1.62 -19.86
CA GLN A 177 2.05 2.25 -20.24
C GLN A 177 0.89 1.24 -20.19
N PHE A 178 -0.28 1.71 -19.77
CA PHE A 178 -1.54 0.98 -19.91
C PHE A 178 -2.71 1.93 -20.22
N LYS A 179 -3.82 1.36 -20.69
CA LYS A 179 -5.06 2.10 -20.95
C LYS A 179 -5.93 2.11 -19.69
N TYR A 180 -6.14 3.29 -19.12
CA TYR A 180 -7.04 3.51 -18.00
C TYR A 180 -8.41 4.01 -18.47
N GLY A 181 -9.46 3.38 -17.94
CA GLY A 181 -10.86 3.61 -18.28
C GLY A 181 -11.42 4.97 -17.89
N GLY A 182 -10.74 5.67 -16.96
CA GLY A 182 -11.13 7.01 -16.49
C GLY A 182 -11.89 7.04 -15.16
N CYS A 183 -12.23 5.89 -14.58
CA CYS A 183 -12.82 5.84 -13.24
C CYS A 183 -12.43 4.55 -12.52
N LEU A 184 -12.46 4.61 -11.19
CA LEU A 184 -12.02 3.52 -10.30
C LEU A 184 -10.59 3.07 -10.66
N GLY A 185 -10.28 1.79 -10.57
CA GLY A 185 -8.92 1.29 -10.72
C GLY A 185 -8.19 1.24 -9.38
N ASN A 186 -6.92 0.86 -9.43
CA ASN A 186 -6.05 0.83 -8.26
C ASN A 186 -4.97 1.93 -8.32
N THR A 187 -4.20 2.04 -7.23
CA THR A 187 -3.21 3.10 -7.03
C THR A 187 -1.92 2.90 -7.83
N ASN A 188 -1.70 1.75 -8.48
CA ASN A 188 -0.61 1.57 -9.44
C ASN A 188 -0.97 2.18 -10.80
N ASN A 189 -1.28 3.48 -10.78
CA ASN A 189 -1.83 4.23 -11.90
C ASN A 189 -1.33 5.68 -11.81
N PHE A 190 -0.31 5.98 -12.60
CA PHE A 190 0.37 7.28 -12.63
C PHE A 190 0.11 7.98 -13.95
N MET A 191 -0.03 9.30 -13.90
CA MET A 191 -0.12 10.11 -15.12
C MET A 191 1.25 10.26 -15.78
N ASP A 192 2.28 10.46 -14.97
CA ASP A 192 3.64 10.67 -15.44
C ASP A 192 4.55 9.47 -15.05
N PRO A 193 5.36 8.96 -15.98
CA PRO A 193 6.21 7.81 -15.71
C PRO A 193 7.36 8.09 -14.73
N MET A 194 7.81 9.35 -14.61
CA MET A 194 8.80 9.70 -13.58
C MET A 194 8.17 9.67 -12.19
N GLU A 195 6.91 10.07 -12.04
CA GLU A 195 6.19 9.92 -10.77
C GLU A 195 6.08 8.44 -10.37
N CYS A 196 5.73 7.57 -11.33
CA CYS A 196 5.72 6.13 -11.14
C CYS A 196 7.09 5.62 -10.64
N HIS A 197 8.17 6.01 -11.32
CA HIS A 197 9.52 5.58 -10.95
C HIS A 197 9.96 6.14 -9.60
N PHE A 198 9.55 7.36 -9.25
CA PHE A 198 9.82 7.99 -7.96
C PHE A 198 9.14 7.24 -6.82
N LYS A 199 7.89 6.81 -7.01
CA LYS A 199 7.11 6.13 -5.97
C LYS A 199 7.44 4.64 -5.86
N CYS A 200 7.71 3.98 -6.97
CA CYS A 200 7.73 2.51 -7.03
C CYS A 200 9.05 1.89 -7.50
N GLY A 201 9.94 2.66 -8.12
CA GLY A 201 11.21 2.16 -8.65
C GLY A 201 12.39 2.51 -7.76
N ASP A 202 13.52 1.87 -8.02
CA ASP A 202 14.82 2.16 -7.37
C ASP A 202 15.48 3.46 -7.88
N LYS A 203 14.80 4.21 -8.76
CA LYS A 203 15.38 5.31 -9.56
C LYS A 203 15.12 6.71 -8.98
N GLY A 204 14.78 6.81 -7.69
CA GLY A 204 14.76 8.10 -6.98
C GLY A 204 16.09 8.86 -7.09
N GLU A 205 17.17 8.13 -7.32
CA GLU A 205 18.52 8.64 -7.58
C GLU A 205 18.57 9.64 -8.74
N CYS A 206 17.87 9.37 -9.84
CA CYS A 206 17.82 10.25 -11.01
C CYS A 206 17.21 11.64 -10.73
N LEU A 207 16.53 11.80 -9.61
CA LEU A 207 15.85 13.03 -9.22
C LEU A 207 16.58 13.79 -8.12
N LEU A 208 17.70 13.25 -7.62
CA LEU A 208 18.53 13.92 -6.62
C LEU A 208 19.12 15.22 -7.20
N PRO A 209 19.28 16.26 -6.36
CA PRO A 209 19.79 17.55 -6.81
C PRO A 209 21.23 17.44 -7.31
N ILE A 210 21.66 18.41 -8.10
CA ILE A 210 23.06 18.51 -8.53
C ILE A 210 23.93 18.69 -7.29
N GLN A 211 24.94 17.82 -7.13
CA GLN A 211 25.87 17.91 -6.03
C GLN A 211 27.30 17.86 -6.56
N ILE A 212 27.86 19.05 -6.79
CA ILE A 212 29.24 19.24 -7.24
C ILE A 212 30.22 18.68 -6.21
N GLY A 213 29.93 18.85 -4.92
CA GLY A 213 30.81 18.47 -3.82
C GLY A 213 31.85 19.54 -3.48
N LYS A 214 32.62 19.31 -2.42
CA LYS A 214 33.55 20.31 -1.82
C LYS A 214 35.01 20.13 -2.23
N CYS A 215 35.33 19.15 -3.07
CA CYS A 215 36.69 18.91 -3.53
C CYS A 215 37.13 19.93 -4.59
N ARG A 216 38.37 19.81 -5.08
CA ARG A 216 38.98 20.75 -6.05
C ARG A 216 39.17 20.18 -7.44
N GLY A 217 38.66 18.97 -7.71
CA GLY A 217 38.65 18.39 -9.04
C GLY A 217 37.64 19.10 -9.95
N ALA A 218 37.78 18.91 -11.25
CA ALA A 218 36.84 19.38 -12.26
C ALA A 218 36.58 18.23 -13.24
N MET A 219 35.81 17.24 -12.79
CA MET A 219 35.55 16.02 -13.55
C MET A 219 34.23 16.17 -14.32
N PRO A 220 34.23 16.03 -15.65
CA PRO A 220 32.98 15.98 -16.40
C PRO A 220 32.24 14.69 -16.05
N LYS A 221 30.98 14.83 -15.65
CA LYS A 221 30.07 13.74 -15.29
C LYS A 221 28.71 14.02 -15.88
N TRP A 222 27.86 13.00 -15.95
CA TRP A 222 26.50 13.11 -16.44
C TRP A 222 25.51 12.98 -15.30
N ARG A 223 24.38 13.67 -15.40
CA ARG A 223 23.27 13.57 -14.47
C ARG A 223 21.97 13.64 -15.21
N PHE A 224 20.90 13.15 -14.61
CA PHE A 224 19.56 13.38 -15.10
C PHE A 224 19.04 14.75 -14.65
N ASP A 225 18.57 15.55 -15.61
CA ASP A 225 17.85 16.79 -15.35
C ASP A 225 16.34 16.55 -15.40
N LYS A 226 15.68 16.66 -14.24
CA LYS A 226 14.23 16.43 -14.15
C LYS A 226 13.40 17.49 -14.87
N THR A 227 13.91 18.71 -14.99
CA THR A 227 13.22 19.83 -15.64
C THR A 227 13.30 19.69 -17.16
N MET A 228 14.50 19.37 -17.66
CA MET A 228 14.73 19.14 -19.09
C MET A 228 14.34 17.73 -19.54
N ARG A 229 14.07 16.82 -18.59
CA ARG A 229 13.83 15.39 -18.80
C ARG A 229 14.89 14.76 -19.71
N THR A 230 16.15 15.05 -19.45
CA THR A 230 17.27 14.51 -20.23
C THR A 230 18.52 14.40 -19.38
N CYS A 231 19.44 13.54 -19.80
CA CYS A 231 20.78 13.51 -19.23
C CYS A 231 21.59 14.70 -19.74
N VAL A 232 22.24 15.40 -18.83
CA VAL A 232 23.09 16.56 -19.10
C VAL A 232 24.42 16.42 -18.37
N GLU A 233 25.47 16.99 -18.96
CA GLU A 233 26.77 17.04 -18.32
C GLU A 233 26.79 18.07 -17.17
N PHE A 234 27.58 17.79 -16.14
CA PHE A 234 27.91 18.72 -15.07
C PHE A 234 29.34 18.46 -14.55
N THR A 235 29.91 19.45 -13.84
CA THR A 235 31.22 19.32 -13.23
C THR A 235 31.11 18.76 -11.82
N TYR A 236 31.71 17.60 -11.59
CA TYR A 236 31.85 17.00 -10.26
C TYR A 236 33.23 17.29 -9.68
N SER A 237 33.27 17.67 -8.40
CA SER A 237 34.49 18.09 -7.72
C SER A 237 35.44 16.94 -7.33
N GLY A 238 34.97 15.69 -7.40
CA GLY A 238 35.74 14.49 -7.06
C GLY A 238 35.47 13.92 -5.68
N CYS A 239 34.66 14.58 -4.83
CA CYS A 239 34.15 13.99 -3.59
C CYS A 239 32.76 14.52 -3.23
N ASP A 240 32.17 13.99 -2.16
CA ASP A 240 30.76 14.13 -1.81
C ASP A 240 29.87 13.57 -2.94
N GLY A 241 28.85 14.32 -3.35
CA GLY A 241 27.94 13.89 -4.41
C GLY A 241 26.79 13.03 -3.91
N ASN A 242 25.97 12.64 -4.88
CA ASN A 242 24.90 11.69 -4.70
C ASN A 242 24.79 10.83 -5.96
N LYS A 243 23.80 9.94 -6.00
CA LYS A 243 23.68 8.91 -7.04
C LYS A 243 23.19 9.43 -8.39
N ASN A 244 22.81 10.71 -8.51
CA ASN A 244 22.58 11.38 -9.80
C ASN A 244 23.91 11.86 -10.43
N ASN A 245 24.87 10.94 -10.57
CA ASN A 245 26.24 11.23 -10.99
C ASN A 245 26.79 10.00 -11.73
N PHE A 246 26.86 10.09 -13.05
CA PHE A 246 27.19 9.00 -13.96
C PHE A 246 28.44 9.33 -14.77
N ASP A 247 29.18 8.31 -15.19
CA ASP A 247 30.44 8.49 -15.90
C ASP A 247 30.23 8.85 -17.38
N SER A 248 29.06 8.53 -17.93
CA SER A 248 28.73 8.80 -19.34
C SER A 248 27.25 9.11 -19.55
N GLU A 249 26.94 9.78 -20.67
CA GLU A 249 25.56 10.02 -21.10
C GLU A 249 24.79 8.71 -21.27
N MET A 250 25.44 7.70 -21.85
CA MET A 250 24.85 6.40 -22.11
C MET A 250 24.47 5.70 -20.81
N GLU A 251 25.35 5.73 -19.81
CA GLU A 251 25.08 5.18 -18.49
C GLU A 251 23.92 5.91 -17.81
N CYS A 252 23.94 7.25 -17.86
CA CYS A 252 22.84 8.07 -17.35
C CYS A 252 21.52 7.72 -18.04
N LYS A 253 21.48 7.64 -19.37
CA LYS A 253 20.25 7.31 -20.13
C LYS A 253 19.75 5.89 -19.85
N LYS A 254 20.66 4.94 -19.64
CA LYS A 254 20.32 3.56 -19.26
C LYS A 254 19.72 3.51 -17.84
N HIS A 255 20.32 4.24 -16.89
CA HIS A 255 19.85 4.28 -15.51
C HIS A 255 18.60 5.16 -15.35
N CYS A 256 18.51 6.27 -16.05
CA CYS A 256 17.46 7.27 -16.00
C CYS A 256 16.75 7.40 -17.37
N PRO A 257 16.08 6.33 -17.84
CA PRO A 257 15.43 6.34 -19.14
C PRO A 257 14.27 7.31 -19.13
N VAL A 258 14.20 8.15 -20.16
CA VAL A 258 13.04 8.97 -20.46
C VAL A 258 12.13 8.14 -21.34
N PRO A 259 10.88 7.87 -20.95
CA PRO A 259 9.95 7.21 -21.86
C PRO A 259 9.76 8.11 -23.07
N GLU A 260 10.13 7.62 -24.24
CA GLU A 260 9.91 8.35 -25.49
C GLU A 260 8.41 8.60 -25.64
N ALA A 261 8.03 9.88 -25.66
CA ALA A 261 6.68 10.28 -26.00
C ALA A 261 6.42 9.93 -27.48
N ARG A 262 6.01 8.70 -27.76
CA ARG A 262 5.38 8.39 -29.04
C ARG A 262 3.99 9.02 -29.03
N GLY A 263 3.90 10.18 -29.65
CA GLY A 263 2.66 10.91 -29.87
C GLY A 263 2.53 12.11 -28.95
N SER A 264 2.96 13.27 -29.45
CA SER A 264 2.40 14.55 -29.04
C SER A 264 0.87 14.49 -29.15
N MET A 265 0.17 14.45 -28.03
CA MET A 265 -1.25 14.83 -28.02
C MET A 265 -1.37 16.35 -27.88
N PRO A 266 -2.36 16.98 -28.55
CA PRO A 266 -2.46 18.43 -28.64
C PRO A 266 -2.75 19.06 -27.27
N LYS A 267 -2.09 20.18 -27.00
CA LYS A 267 -2.52 21.11 -25.95
C LYS A 267 -3.93 21.60 -26.29
N HIS A 268 -4.85 21.47 -25.33
CA HIS A 268 -6.19 22.04 -25.31
C HIS A 268 -7.07 21.80 -26.56
N VAL A 269 -7.93 20.79 -26.49
CA VAL A 269 -9.16 20.80 -27.29
C VAL A 269 -10.21 21.56 -26.48
N PRO A 270 -10.71 22.72 -26.94
CA PRO A 270 -11.82 23.39 -26.27
C PRO A 270 -13.08 22.52 -26.37
N ILE A 271 -13.78 22.38 -25.26
CA ILE A 271 -15.09 21.70 -25.18
C ILE A 271 -16.07 22.55 -26.01
N ILE A 272 -16.36 22.11 -27.23
CA ILE A 272 -17.46 22.65 -28.01
C ILE A 272 -18.70 21.86 -27.61
N PHE A 273 -19.58 22.48 -26.83
CA PHE A 273 -20.96 22.02 -26.69
C PHE A 273 -21.68 22.25 -28.01
N LYS A 274 -22.05 21.17 -28.69
CA LYS A 274 -23.11 21.16 -29.70
C LYS A 274 -24.24 20.27 -29.19
#